data_AF-A0A8J6GGU2-F1
#
_entry.id   AF-A0A8J6GGU2-F1
#
_cell.length_a   1.000
_cell.length_b   1.000
_cell.length_c   1.000
_cell.angle_alpha   90.00
_cell.angle_beta   90.00
_cell.angle_gamma   90.00
#
_symmetry.space_group_name_H-M   'P 1'
#
loop_
_entity.id
_entity.type
_entity.pdbx_description
1 polymer ?
#
loop_
_entity_poly.entity_id
_entity_poly.type
_entity_poly.pdbx_seq_one_letter_code
_entity_poly.pdbx_strand_id
1 'polypeptide(L)'
;FLLGRWSCLPIPEFSFLPPVLKNTCCRRKSTAPEKIVASFVSDTNGKEPGDALDKLFSPEQQASVLRVLNTASDKELEAFRLLRGRKSVNIVEHRKKFGPFQSLESLIDVPFIQYKTAVQVCNSILCSENGRKEVKSQEKWLLRKFIKPAIERERLKEVNSIVSIVFGTRRIAWVHLDQKPTVLDWQQTECWKLTNRIYPSCVYLEEISSVISKMPKADLYILEKSGPSIQNTSLFPILLHYLITEAMLYALLNNTFAKDGQHRVLSMNRNAVGKYFDLMIGDTRTSGRQLVRQLLSESVLKEEPRVFFPQERVVQYRQKILKDTHHIEELYDSLLQAVAFHELAFGRGPECRC
;
A
#
# COMPACT_ATOMS: atom_id res chain seq x y z
N PHE A 1 41.22 -31.03 -36.25
CA PHE A 1 41.68 -30.01 -37.22
C PHE A 1 40.51 -29.63 -38.12
N LEU A 2 40.11 -28.35 -38.06
CA LEU A 2 39.44 -27.50 -39.08
C LEU A 2 38.06 -27.97 -39.61
N LEU A 3 36.94 -27.28 -39.32
CA LEU A 3 36.37 -26.10 -40.04
C LEU A 3 36.13 -26.43 -41.53
N GLY A 4 34.96 -26.30 -42.16
CA GLY A 4 33.68 -25.65 -41.88
C GLY A 4 32.97 -25.36 -43.24
N ARG A 5 31.79 -24.73 -43.17
CA ARG A 5 31.00 -24.05 -44.25
C ARG A 5 30.08 -24.89 -45.16
N TRP A 6 28.78 -24.86 -44.85
CA TRP A 6 27.69 -24.81 -45.82
C TRP A 6 26.78 -23.62 -45.43
N SER A 7 26.96 -22.44 -46.06
CA SER A 7 26.12 -21.83 -47.12
C SER A 7 24.68 -21.50 -46.72
N CYS A 8 24.38 -20.19 -46.77
CA CYS A 8 23.13 -19.52 -46.45
C CYS A 8 22.01 -19.77 -47.49
N LEU A 9 20.75 -19.71 -47.05
CA LEU A 9 19.58 -19.45 -47.88
C LEU A 9 18.89 -18.14 -47.43
N PRO A 10 18.20 -17.41 -48.34
CA PRO A 10 17.84 -16.01 -48.15
C PRO A 10 16.50 -15.83 -47.43
N ILE A 11 16.37 -14.73 -46.67
CA ILE A 11 15.13 -14.24 -46.05
C ILE A 11 14.62 -13.05 -46.88
N PRO A 12 13.30 -12.91 -47.14
CA PRO A 12 12.77 -11.80 -47.92
C PRO A 12 12.85 -10.46 -47.16
N GLU A 13 13.26 -9.41 -47.87
CA GLU A 13 13.27 -8.03 -47.41
C GLU A 13 11.82 -7.52 -47.23
N PHE A 14 11.47 -7.13 -46.00
CA PHE A 14 10.42 -6.16 -45.74
C PHE A 14 11.03 -4.99 -44.98
N SER A 15 11.13 -3.86 -45.69
CA SER A 15 11.68 -2.60 -45.22
C SER A 15 10.64 -1.80 -44.44
N PHE A 16 10.87 -1.65 -43.14
CA PHE A 16 10.31 -0.55 -42.34
C PHE A 16 11.46 0.13 -41.61
N LEU A 17 11.88 1.30 -42.09
CA LEU A 17 12.83 2.18 -41.42
C LEU A 17 12.12 2.94 -40.28
N PRO A 18 12.60 2.88 -39.02
CA PRO A 18 12.24 3.85 -38.00
C PRO A 18 13.13 5.11 -38.09
N PRO A 19 12.61 6.30 -37.76
CA PRO A 19 13.41 7.53 -37.81
C PRO A 19 14.48 7.53 -36.71
N VAL A 20 15.71 7.81 -37.14
CA VAL A 20 16.90 7.96 -36.30
C VAL A 20 16.78 9.25 -35.47
N LEU A 21 16.55 9.13 -34.17
CA LEU A 21 16.79 10.23 -33.22
C LEU A 21 18.26 10.21 -32.78
N LYS A 22 19.08 11.04 -33.42
CA LYS A 22 20.44 11.35 -32.97
C LYS A 22 20.37 12.29 -31.76
N ASN A 23 20.49 11.76 -30.56
CA ASN A 23 20.81 12.55 -29.37
C ASN A 23 22.30 12.38 -29.04
N THR A 24 23.14 13.22 -29.64
CA THR A 24 24.52 13.45 -29.20
C THR A 24 24.49 14.32 -27.94
N CYS A 25 24.74 13.72 -26.77
CA CYS A 25 24.88 14.47 -25.53
C CYS A 25 26.35 14.91 -25.36
N CYS A 26 26.65 16.13 -25.81
CA CYS A 26 27.93 16.79 -25.54
C CYS A 26 27.90 17.42 -24.14
N ARG A 27 28.79 16.93 -23.27
CA ARG A 27 29.04 17.43 -21.93
C ARG A 27 29.69 18.84 -22.02
N ARG A 28 28.93 19.89 -21.72
CA ARG A 28 29.50 21.22 -21.38
C ARG A 28 29.25 21.53 -19.91
N LYS A 29 30.33 21.80 -19.18
CA LYS A 29 30.31 22.39 -17.84
C LYS A 29 29.70 23.78 -17.96
N SER A 30 28.73 24.11 -17.10
CA SER A 30 28.29 25.49 -16.92
C SER A 30 28.10 25.80 -15.43
N THR A 31 28.59 26.97 -15.08
CA THR A 31 28.71 27.63 -13.78
C THR A 31 27.35 27.91 -13.12
N ALA A 32 27.35 27.98 -11.79
CA ALA A 32 26.19 28.21 -10.93
C ALA A 32 25.48 29.56 -11.22
N PRO A 33 24.14 29.65 -11.09
CA PRO A 33 23.44 30.92 -11.02
C PRO A 33 23.11 31.33 -9.58
N GLU A 34 23.22 32.64 -9.35
CA GLU A 34 22.96 33.38 -8.12
C GLU A 34 21.50 33.30 -7.63
N LYS A 35 21.37 33.47 -6.31
CA LYS A 35 20.11 33.60 -5.57
C LYS A 35 19.28 34.77 -6.10
N ILE A 36 18.10 34.47 -6.64
CA ILE A 36 17.02 35.45 -6.77
C ILE A 36 16.14 35.32 -5.52
N VAL A 37 16.23 36.34 -4.66
CA VAL A 37 15.29 36.61 -3.58
C VAL A 37 14.02 37.16 -4.23
N ALA A 38 12.96 36.36 -4.29
CA ALA A 38 11.62 36.85 -4.60
C ALA A 38 10.92 37.16 -3.26
N SER A 39 10.89 38.44 -2.94
CA SER A 39 10.07 39.07 -1.92
C SER A 39 8.60 38.68 -2.07
N PHE A 40 8.03 38.06 -1.04
CA PHE A 40 6.58 37.97 -0.89
C PHE A 40 6.04 39.38 -0.67
N VAL A 41 5.42 39.94 -1.72
CA VAL A 41 4.63 41.16 -1.64
C VAL A 41 3.35 40.81 -0.89
N SER A 42 3.17 41.44 0.26
CA SER A 42 1.91 41.51 0.97
C SER A 42 0.96 42.40 0.17
N ASP A 43 0.01 41.81 -0.54
CA ASP A 43 -1.14 42.55 -1.06
C ASP A 43 -2.16 42.74 0.06
N THR A 44 -2.07 43.90 0.70
CA THR A 44 -3.18 44.50 1.46
C THR A 44 -4.09 45.28 0.50
N ASN A 45 -5.25 44.71 0.17
CA ASN A 45 -6.57 45.30 0.43
C ASN A 45 -7.64 44.82 -0.56
N GLY A 46 -8.69 44.24 0.01
CA GLY A 46 -9.97 43.99 -0.63
C GLY A 46 -10.91 43.35 0.39
N LYS A 47 -11.54 44.18 1.23
CA LYS A 47 -12.53 43.75 2.23
C LYS A 47 -13.66 42.98 1.56
N GLU A 48 -13.78 41.70 1.86
CA GLU A 48 -15.00 41.07 2.40
C GLU A 48 -14.61 39.83 3.22
N PRO A 49 -14.33 39.94 4.53
CA PRO A 49 -13.94 38.79 5.34
C PRO A 49 -15.13 38.13 6.07
N GLY A 50 -16.37 38.34 5.59
CA GLY A 50 -17.57 38.02 6.35
C GLY A 50 -18.04 36.57 6.35
N ASP A 51 -17.85 35.81 5.26
CA ASP A 51 -18.61 34.55 5.03
C ASP A 51 -17.85 33.49 4.20
N ALA A 52 -16.52 33.55 4.10
CA ALA A 52 -15.77 32.68 3.18
C ALA A 52 -15.73 31.19 3.59
N LEU A 53 -15.92 30.88 4.88
CA LEU A 53 -15.97 29.53 5.41
C LEU A 53 -17.42 29.02 5.48
N ASP A 54 -18.35 29.89 5.88
CA ASP A 54 -19.78 29.63 5.94
C ASP A 54 -20.33 29.31 4.54
N LYS A 55 -19.90 30.02 3.49
CA LYS A 55 -20.29 29.73 2.10
C LYS A 55 -19.93 28.31 1.60
N LEU A 56 -19.05 27.58 2.30
CA LEU A 56 -18.71 26.20 1.95
C LEU A 56 -19.71 25.15 2.46
N PHE A 57 -20.62 25.54 3.34
CA PHE A 57 -21.58 24.64 3.99
C PHE A 57 -23.01 25.18 3.86
N SER A 58 -23.98 24.28 3.72
CA SER A 58 -25.41 24.65 3.75
C SER A 58 -25.82 25.19 5.13
N PRO A 59 -26.87 26.02 5.24
CA PRO A 59 -27.33 26.55 6.54
C PRO A 59 -27.61 25.45 7.58
N GLU A 60 -28.14 24.30 7.14
CA GLU A 60 -28.41 23.15 8.03
C GLU A 60 -27.11 22.51 8.54
N GLN A 61 -26.09 22.42 7.68
CA GLN A 61 -24.78 21.93 8.04
C GLN A 61 -24.05 22.88 9.00
N GLN A 62 -24.12 24.18 8.74
CA GLN A 62 -23.56 25.20 9.63
C GLN A 62 -24.19 25.10 11.02
N ALA A 63 -25.53 25.03 11.10
CA ALA A 63 -26.23 24.90 12.38
C ALA A 63 -25.83 23.64 13.15
N SER A 64 -25.66 22.51 12.46
CA SER A 64 -25.21 21.26 13.12
C SER A 64 -23.78 21.38 13.65
N VAL A 65 -22.86 21.94 12.87
CA VAL A 65 -21.46 22.14 13.28
C VAL A 65 -21.37 23.11 14.45
N LEU A 66 -22.06 24.25 14.37
CA LEU A 66 -22.11 25.25 15.44
C LEU A 66 -22.70 24.68 16.73
N ARG A 67 -23.73 23.84 16.64
CA ARG A 67 -24.30 23.14 17.80
C ARG A 67 -23.22 22.33 18.50
N VAL A 68 -22.49 21.47 17.78
CA VAL A 68 -21.42 20.64 18.37
C VAL A 68 -20.32 21.50 18.99
N LEU A 69 -19.85 22.53 18.29
CA LEU A 69 -18.79 23.43 18.79
C LEU A 69 -19.20 24.19 20.05
N ASN A 70 -20.48 24.58 20.15
CA ASN A 70 -20.99 25.34 21.28
C ASN A 70 -21.38 24.47 22.48
N THR A 71 -21.75 23.20 22.28
CA THR A 71 -22.23 22.33 23.37
C THR A 71 -21.20 21.31 23.86
N ALA A 72 -20.33 20.78 22.99
CA ALA A 72 -19.42 19.69 23.35
C ALA A 72 -18.38 20.11 24.40
N SER A 73 -18.06 19.23 25.34
CA SER A 73 -16.93 19.37 26.26
C SER A 73 -15.59 19.26 25.51
N ASP A 74 -14.50 19.67 26.16
CA ASP A 74 -13.14 19.48 25.63
C ASP A 74 -12.87 18.00 25.33
N LYS A 75 -13.24 17.09 26.22
CA LYS A 75 -13.11 15.63 26.02
C LYS A 75 -13.91 15.11 24.83
N GLU A 76 -15.13 15.60 24.62
CA GLU A 76 -15.94 15.23 23.46
C GLU A 76 -15.37 15.80 22.16
N LEU A 77 -14.79 17.01 22.21
CA LEU A 77 -14.10 17.59 21.05
C LEU A 77 -12.80 16.80 20.72
N GLU A 78 -12.12 16.21 21.70
CA GLU A 78 -10.94 15.36 21.45
C GLU A 78 -11.25 14.06 20.69
N ALA A 79 -12.53 13.64 20.63
CA ALA A 79 -12.94 12.54 19.75
C ALA A 79 -12.59 12.83 18.29
N PHE A 80 -12.61 14.10 17.88
CA PHE A 80 -12.14 14.54 16.57
C PHE A 80 -10.62 14.65 16.55
N ARG A 81 -9.96 13.83 15.73
CA ARG A 81 -8.49 13.78 15.60
C ARG A 81 -7.83 15.16 15.44
N LEU A 82 -8.48 16.07 14.72
CA LEU A 82 -7.96 17.40 14.41
C LEU A 82 -8.09 18.41 15.56
N LEU A 83 -8.89 18.09 16.59
CA LEU A 83 -9.16 18.92 17.76
C LEU A 83 -8.48 18.40 19.04
N ARG A 84 -7.74 17.30 19.00
CA ARG A 84 -7.04 16.74 20.18
C ARG A 84 -6.05 17.72 20.81
N GLY A 85 -5.89 17.64 22.13
CA GLY A 85 -4.92 18.41 22.89
C GLY A 85 -5.32 19.89 23.02
N ARG A 86 -4.37 20.80 22.77
CA ARG A 86 -4.58 22.24 23.04
C ARG A 86 -5.76 22.85 22.26
N LYS A 87 -6.14 22.27 21.12
CA LYS A 87 -7.20 22.83 20.26
C LYS A 87 -8.59 22.70 20.87
N SER A 88 -8.95 21.55 21.46
CA SER A 88 -10.24 21.35 22.14
C SER A 88 -10.37 22.28 23.34
N VAL A 89 -9.31 22.38 24.15
CA VAL A 89 -9.24 23.30 25.29
C VAL A 89 -9.44 24.74 24.84
N ASN A 90 -8.72 25.18 23.79
CA ASN A 90 -8.82 26.54 23.28
C ASN A 90 -10.21 26.87 22.70
N ILE A 91 -10.92 25.91 22.10
CA ILE A 91 -12.30 26.12 21.64
C ILE A 91 -13.21 26.40 22.85
N VAL A 92 -13.09 25.61 23.91
CA VAL A 92 -13.89 25.78 25.13
C VAL A 92 -13.55 27.08 25.85
N GLU A 93 -12.27 27.46 25.92
CA GLU A 93 -11.83 28.73 26.49
C GLU A 93 -12.30 29.92 25.67
N HIS A 94 -12.21 29.83 24.34
CA HIS A 94 -12.66 30.88 23.43
C HIS A 94 -14.15 31.15 23.62
N ARG A 95 -15.01 30.12 23.62
CA ARG A 95 -16.45 30.32 23.81
C ARG A 95 -16.82 30.80 25.22
N LYS A 96 -16.02 30.47 26.25
CA LYS A 96 -16.19 31.01 27.61
C LYS A 96 -15.86 32.50 27.66
N LYS A 97 -14.88 32.95 26.88
CA LYS A 97 -14.39 34.33 26.88
C LYS A 97 -15.18 35.26 25.95
N PHE A 98 -15.59 34.77 24.79
CA PHE A 98 -16.21 35.58 23.74
C PHE A 98 -17.67 35.22 23.46
N GLY A 99 -18.22 34.22 24.16
CA GLY A 99 -19.58 33.71 23.93
C GLY A 99 -19.63 32.59 22.87
N PRO A 100 -20.82 32.02 22.62
CA PRO A 100 -20.97 30.95 21.64
C PRO A 100 -20.60 31.43 20.22
N PHE A 101 -20.03 30.53 19.43
CA PHE A 101 -19.74 30.75 18.01
C PHE A 101 -21.05 31.01 17.25
N GLN A 102 -21.11 32.11 16.52
CA GLN A 102 -22.25 32.50 15.70
C GLN A 102 -22.07 32.13 14.22
N SER A 103 -20.82 32.09 13.75
CA SER A 103 -20.42 31.67 12.41
C SER A 103 -19.25 30.70 12.47
N LEU A 104 -19.01 29.94 11.40
CA LEU A 104 -17.86 29.03 11.36
C LEU A 104 -16.55 29.82 11.23
N GLU A 105 -16.56 31.02 10.64
CA GLU A 105 -15.41 31.92 10.51
C GLU A 105 -14.76 32.21 11.85
N SER A 106 -15.57 32.35 12.91
CA SER A 106 -15.09 32.59 14.27
C SER A 106 -14.16 31.48 14.79
N LEU A 107 -14.10 30.31 14.14
CA LEU A 107 -13.10 29.27 14.44
C LEU A 107 -11.67 29.69 14.10
N ILE A 108 -11.49 30.59 13.12
CA ILE A 108 -10.17 31.07 12.70
C ILE A 108 -9.55 31.94 13.79
N ASP A 109 -10.37 32.57 14.62
CA ASP A 109 -9.95 33.38 15.76
C ASP A 109 -9.48 32.53 16.95
N VAL A 110 -9.75 31.22 16.92
CA VAL A 110 -9.31 30.29 17.98
C VAL A 110 -7.81 29.96 17.79
N PRO A 111 -6.98 30.10 18.84
CA PRO A 111 -5.55 29.82 18.73
C PRO A 111 -5.27 28.38 18.26
N PHE A 112 -4.34 28.27 17.30
CA PHE A 112 -3.92 27.03 16.61
C PHE A 112 -4.95 26.42 15.65
N ILE A 113 -6.04 27.12 15.33
CA ILE A 113 -7.00 26.72 14.28
C ILE A 113 -6.81 27.63 13.07
N GLN A 114 -6.15 27.09 12.04
CA GLN A 114 -6.00 27.78 10.75
C GLN A 114 -7.19 27.46 9.84
N TYR A 115 -7.47 28.31 8.85
CA TYR A 115 -8.56 28.12 7.86
C TYR A 115 -8.66 26.68 7.33
N LYS A 116 -7.56 26.09 6.85
CA LYS A 116 -7.53 24.71 6.36
C LYS A 116 -7.94 23.69 7.43
N THR A 117 -7.54 23.91 8.68
CA THR A 117 -7.92 23.06 9.81
C THR A 117 -9.39 23.25 10.15
N ALA A 118 -9.90 24.49 10.15
CA ALA A 118 -11.31 24.79 10.40
C ALA A 118 -12.22 24.08 9.39
N VAL A 119 -11.93 24.20 8.08
CA VAL A 119 -12.65 23.47 7.02
C VAL A 119 -12.66 21.96 7.29
N GLN A 120 -11.53 21.38 7.66
CA GLN A 120 -11.44 19.94 7.91
C GLN A 120 -12.19 19.53 9.18
N VAL A 121 -12.19 20.35 10.22
CA VAL A 121 -12.95 20.14 11.46
C VAL A 121 -14.45 20.16 11.19
N CYS A 122 -14.96 21.16 10.47
CA CYS A 122 -16.38 21.25 10.09
C CYS A 122 -16.82 19.99 9.31
N ASN A 123 -16.00 19.56 8.34
CA ASN A 123 -16.26 18.33 7.60
C ASN A 123 -16.25 17.07 8.49
N SER A 124 -15.31 16.96 9.44
CA SER A 124 -15.26 15.83 10.39
C SER A 124 -16.49 15.80 11.31
N ILE A 125 -16.95 16.94 11.79
CA ILE A 125 -18.15 17.03 12.65
C ILE A 125 -19.39 16.55 11.88
N LEU A 126 -19.57 17.03 10.64
CA LEU A 126 -20.67 16.62 9.75
C LEU A 126 -20.62 15.14 9.34
N CYS A 127 -19.42 14.56 9.27
CA CYS A 127 -19.25 13.15 8.95
C CYS A 127 -19.57 12.23 10.13
N SER A 128 -19.43 12.71 11.38
CA SER A 128 -19.71 11.93 12.58
C SER A 128 -21.22 11.68 12.79
N GLU A 129 -22.10 12.60 12.38
CA GLU A 129 -23.57 12.40 12.41
C GLU A 129 -24.03 11.34 11.40
N ASN A 130 -23.28 11.14 10.31
CA ASN A 130 -23.54 10.14 9.29
C ASN A 130 -22.63 8.91 9.46
N GLY A 131 -22.67 8.28 10.65
CA GLY A 131 -21.79 7.20 11.13
C GLY A 131 -21.60 5.95 10.23
N ARG A 132 -22.09 5.94 9.00
CA ARG A 132 -21.86 4.93 7.96
C ARG A 132 -20.91 5.37 6.83
N LYS A 133 -20.57 6.67 6.69
CA LYS A 133 -19.70 7.18 5.60
C LYS A 133 -18.23 7.32 5.99
N GLU A 134 -17.93 7.62 7.25
CA GLU A 134 -16.56 7.84 7.73
C GLU A 134 -15.72 6.55 7.74
N VAL A 135 -16.31 5.42 8.12
CA VAL A 135 -15.67 4.10 8.01
C VAL A 135 -15.32 3.77 6.56
N LYS A 136 -16.22 4.04 5.61
CA LYS A 136 -16.01 3.78 4.18
C LYS A 136 -14.92 4.68 3.57
N SER A 137 -14.83 5.95 3.96
CA SER A 137 -13.82 6.88 3.44
C SER A 137 -12.43 6.60 4.03
N GLN A 138 -12.36 6.24 5.31
CA GLN A 138 -11.11 5.88 6.00
C GLN A 138 -10.56 4.54 5.50
N GLU A 139 -11.40 3.51 5.35
CA GLU A 139 -11.01 2.25 4.71
C GLU A 139 -10.54 2.45 3.26
N LYS A 140 -11.22 3.32 2.49
CA LYS A 140 -10.82 3.65 1.10
C LYS A 140 -9.46 4.34 1.04
N TRP A 141 -9.13 5.16 2.04
CA TRP A 141 -7.81 5.78 2.16
C TRP A 141 -6.73 4.77 2.60
N LEU A 142 -7.05 3.88 3.55
CA LEU A 142 -6.13 2.85 4.02
C LEU A 142 -5.76 1.87 2.90
N LEU A 143 -6.75 1.35 2.16
CA LEU A 143 -6.52 0.48 1.01
C LEU A 143 -5.63 1.14 -0.06
N ARG A 144 -5.91 2.40 -0.42
CA ARG A 144 -5.09 3.15 -1.39
C ARG A 144 -3.66 3.43 -0.91
N LYS A 145 -3.46 3.52 0.41
CA LYS A 145 -2.14 3.74 1.00
C LYS A 145 -1.30 2.47 0.98
N PHE A 146 -1.94 1.31 1.17
CA PHE A 146 -1.24 0.05 1.39
C PHE A 146 -1.11 -0.81 0.13
N ILE A 147 -2.02 -0.69 -0.83
CA ILE A 147 -2.07 -1.49 -2.05
C ILE A 147 -1.96 -0.58 -3.28
N LYS A 148 -1.08 -0.95 -4.22
CA LYS A 148 -0.87 -0.23 -5.48
C LYS A 148 -0.80 -1.20 -6.66
N PRO A 149 -1.30 -0.85 -7.86
CA PRO A 149 -2.12 0.31 -8.16
C PRO A 149 -3.48 0.25 -7.43
N ALA A 150 -4.19 1.38 -7.40
CA ALA A 150 -5.52 1.40 -6.80
C ALA A 150 -6.46 0.50 -7.62
N ILE A 151 -7.24 -0.32 -6.92
CA ILE A 151 -8.24 -1.20 -7.54
C ILE A 151 -9.63 -0.81 -7.05
N GLU A 152 -10.62 -1.00 -7.91
CA GLU A 152 -12.03 -0.71 -7.61
C GLU A 152 -12.59 -1.74 -6.63
N ARG A 153 -13.49 -1.31 -5.73
CA ARG A 153 -14.05 -2.22 -4.71
C ARG A 153 -14.98 -3.25 -5.33
N GLU A 154 -15.64 -2.86 -6.42
CA GLU A 154 -16.54 -3.69 -7.20
C GLU A 154 -15.76 -4.90 -7.74
N ARG A 155 -14.58 -4.65 -8.33
CA ARG A 155 -13.66 -5.70 -8.77
C ARG A 155 -13.17 -6.58 -7.62
N LEU A 156 -12.90 -6.01 -6.44
CA LEU A 156 -12.51 -6.82 -5.27
C LEU A 156 -13.62 -7.80 -4.87
N LYS A 157 -14.90 -7.40 -4.91
CA LYS A 157 -16.01 -8.30 -4.55
C LYS A 157 -16.12 -9.52 -5.47
N GLU A 158 -15.64 -9.40 -6.69
CA GLU A 158 -15.66 -10.47 -7.71
C GLU A 158 -14.43 -11.40 -7.64
N VAL A 159 -13.46 -11.11 -6.77
CA VAL A 159 -12.26 -11.94 -6.58
C VAL A 159 -12.64 -13.23 -5.87
N ASN A 160 -12.41 -14.36 -6.54
CA ASN A 160 -12.62 -15.70 -5.99
C ASN A 160 -11.36 -16.23 -5.31
N SER A 161 -10.18 -15.88 -5.83
CA SER A 161 -8.91 -16.29 -5.21
C SER A 161 -7.74 -15.35 -5.50
N ILE A 162 -6.76 -15.36 -4.61
CA ILE A 162 -5.54 -14.56 -4.70
C ILE A 162 -4.30 -15.45 -4.54
N VAL A 163 -3.21 -15.07 -5.21
CA VAL A 163 -1.87 -15.62 -4.92
C VAL A 163 -1.01 -14.52 -4.32
N SER A 164 -0.64 -14.66 -3.06
CA SER A 164 0.29 -13.73 -2.40
C SER A 164 1.71 -14.25 -2.55
N ILE A 165 2.62 -13.40 -3.02
CA ILE A 165 4.00 -13.72 -3.42
C ILE A 165 4.95 -12.83 -2.63
N VAL A 166 5.95 -13.45 -2.01
CA VAL A 166 7.06 -12.77 -1.34
C VAL A 166 8.36 -13.39 -1.84
N PHE A 167 9.32 -12.54 -2.19
CA PHE A 167 10.63 -12.98 -2.65
C PHE A 167 11.75 -12.23 -1.94
N GLY A 168 12.79 -12.97 -1.60
CA GLY A 168 14.07 -12.47 -1.14
C GLY A 168 15.13 -12.69 -2.20
N THR A 169 16.40 -12.59 -1.80
CA THR A 169 17.55 -12.72 -2.70
C THR A 169 17.87 -14.15 -3.13
N ARG A 170 17.23 -15.16 -2.51
CA ARG A 170 17.48 -16.59 -2.77
C ARG A 170 16.21 -17.43 -2.94
N ARG A 171 15.08 -16.91 -2.49
CA ARG A 171 13.85 -17.70 -2.38
C ARG A 171 12.67 -16.86 -2.79
N ILE A 172 11.68 -17.53 -3.35
CA ILE A 172 10.35 -17.00 -3.62
C ILE A 172 9.35 -17.95 -3.02
N ALA A 173 8.41 -17.41 -2.28
CA ALA A 173 7.33 -18.13 -1.65
C ALA A 173 6.01 -17.54 -2.09
N TRP A 174 5.00 -18.42 -2.17
CA TRP A 174 3.66 -18.01 -2.48
C TRP A 174 2.64 -18.84 -1.73
N VAL A 175 1.48 -18.22 -1.51
CA VAL A 175 0.31 -18.88 -0.96
C VAL A 175 -0.91 -18.54 -1.83
N HIS A 176 -1.75 -19.54 -2.08
CA HIS A 176 -3.03 -19.40 -2.78
C HIS A 176 -4.15 -19.45 -1.74
N LEU A 177 -4.90 -18.35 -1.64
CA LEU A 177 -6.09 -18.25 -0.79
C LEU A 177 -7.33 -18.08 -1.66
N ASP A 178 -8.42 -18.72 -1.28
CA ASP A 178 -9.74 -18.45 -1.85
C ASP A 178 -10.48 -17.30 -1.12
N GLN A 179 -11.73 -17.09 -1.49
CA GLN A 179 -12.62 -16.09 -0.91
C GLN A 179 -12.93 -16.35 0.57
N LYS A 180 -12.86 -17.61 1.04
CA LYS A 180 -13.10 -18.01 2.44
C LYS A 180 -11.77 -18.40 3.08
N PRO A 181 -10.95 -17.43 3.48
CA PRO A 181 -9.48 -17.47 3.49
C PRO A 181 -8.88 -18.86 3.76
N THR A 182 -8.99 -19.78 2.79
CA THR A 182 -8.58 -21.17 2.89
C THR A 182 -7.32 -21.34 2.09
N VAL A 183 -6.29 -21.91 2.72
CA VAL A 183 -5.00 -22.14 2.07
C VAL A 183 -5.11 -23.32 1.10
N LEU A 184 -5.28 -22.98 -0.18
CA LEU A 184 -5.38 -23.94 -1.28
C LEU A 184 -4.02 -24.44 -1.73
N ASP A 185 -2.98 -23.62 -1.64
CA ASP A 185 -1.59 -24.00 -1.90
C ASP A 185 -0.63 -23.12 -1.10
N TRP A 186 0.51 -23.66 -0.67
CA TRP A 186 1.51 -22.89 0.07
C TRP A 186 2.91 -23.47 -0.10
N GLN A 187 3.71 -22.80 -0.91
CA GLN A 187 4.99 -23.34 -1.37
C GLN A 187 6.09 -22.28 -1.37
N GLN A 188 7.32 -22.76 -1.48
CA GLN A 188 8.49 -21.94 -1.71
C GLN A 188 9.41 -22.66 -2.68
N THR A 189 10.19 -21.90 -3.43
CA THR A 189 11.25 -22.41 -4.30
C THR A 189 12.52 -21.63 -4.00
N GLU A 190 13.64 -22.34 -3.87
CA GLU A 190 14.94 -21.70 -3.98
C GLU A 190 15.18 -21.36 -5.44
N CYS A 191 15.30 -20.07 -5.68
CA CYS A 191 15.35 -19.48 -7.00
C CYS A 191 16.57 -18.55 -7.04
N TRP A 192 17.03 -18.26 -8.26
CA TRP A 192 18.19 -17.39 -8.47
C TRP A 192 19.49 -18.10 -8.11
N LYS A 193 19.93 -18.99 -9.01
CA LYS A 193 21.34 -19.42 -9.10
C LYS A 193 22.22 -18.28 -9.62
N LEU A 194 22.03 -17.06 -9.10
CA LEU A 194 22.77 -15.87 -9.47
C LEU A 194 24.18 -15.96 -8.89
N THR A 195 24.99 -16.79 -9.51
CA THR A 195 26.42 -16.83 -9.27
C THR A 195 27.00 -15.54 -9.85
N ASN A 196 27.74 -14.78 -9.03
CA ASN A 196 28.53 -13.59 -9.42
C ASN A 196 27.73 -12.37 -9.90
N ARG A 197 27.21 -11.51 -9.01
CA ARG A 197 26.84 -10.06 -9.15
C ARG A 197 26.38 -9.51 -10.54
N ILE A 198 25.95 -10.37 -11.44
CA ILE A 198 25.54 -10.08 -12.81
C ILE A 198 24.03 -10.28 -12.79
N TYR A 199 23.32 -9.40 -13.49
CA TYR A 199 21.86 -9.38 -13.53
C TYR A 199 21.38 -9.67 -14.97
N PRO A 200 21.64 -10.86 -15.52
CA PRO A 200 21.29 -11.15 -16.91
C PRO A 200 19.78 -11.38 -17.03
N SER A 201 19.10 -10.53 -17.78
CA SER A 201 17.64 -10.56 -17.94
C SER A 201 17.10 -11.89 -18.47
N CYS A 202 17.86 -12.60 -19.31
CA CYS A 202 17.46 -13.93 -19.80
C CYS A 202 17.32 -14.95 -18.67
N VAL A 203 18.27 -15.00 -17.73
CA VAL A 203 18.22 -15.92 -16.58
C VAL A 203 17.06 -15.58 -15.66
N TYR A 204 16.80 -14.28 -15.41
CA TYR A 204 15.62 -13.87 -14.65
C TYR A 204 14.32 -14.31 -15.33
N LEU A 205 14.21 -14.16 -16.65
CA LEU A 205 13.04 -14.58 -17.41
C LEU A 205 12.82 -16.09 -17.30
N GLU A 206 13.86 -16.89 -17.49
CA GLU A 206 13.81 -18.36 -17.41
C GLU A 206 13.40 -18.83 -16.00
N GLU A 207 14.08 -18.33 -14.98
CA GLU A 207 13.84 -18.74 -13.60
C GLU A 207 12.46 -18.27 -13.10
N ILE A 208 12.05 -17.03 -13.39
CA ILE A 208 10.72 -16.52 -13.01
C ILE A 208 9.62 -17.25 -13.78
N SER A 209 9.80 -17.54 -15.06
CA SER A 209 8.84 -18.33 -15.84
C SER A 209 8.69 -19.74 -15.27
N SER A 210 9.79 -20.38 -14.86
CA SER A 210 9.77 -21.68 -14.18
C SER A 210 8.99 -21.62 -12.87
N VAL A 211 9.17 -20.57 -12.07
CA VAL A 211 8.40 -20.37 -10.82
C VAL A 211 6.92 -20.15 -11.10
N ILE A 212 6.56 -19.24 -12.02
CA ILE A 212 5.16 -18.95 -12.38
C ILE A 212 4.45 -20.20 -12.88
N SER A 213 5.14 -21.10 -13.59
CA SER A 213 4.54 -22.35 -14.09
C SER A 213 4.02 -23.28 -12.99
N LYS A 214 4.53 -23.11 -11.76
CA LYS A 214 4.11 -23.87 -10.56
C LYS A 214 2.99 -23.19 -9.78
N MET A 215 2.71 -21.91 -10.05
CA MET A 215 1.68 -21.15 -9.35
C MET A 215 0.30 -21.50 -9.92
N PRO A 216 -0.72 -21.69 -9.06
CA PRO A 216 -2.09 -21.83 -9.53
C PRO A 216 -2.58 -20.52 -10.15
N LYS A 217 -3.56 -20.62 -11.06
CA LYS A 217 -4.24 -19.44 -11.60
C LYS A 217 -5.08 -18.79 -10.51
N ALA A 218 -4.98 -17.47 -10.40
CA ALA A 218 -5.79 -16.65 -9.50
C ALA A 218 -6.25 -15.35 -10.19
N ASP A 219 -7.21 -14.67 -9.57
CA ASP A 219 -7.77 -13.42 -10.09
C ASP A 219 -6.82 -12.25 -9.83
N LEU A 220 -6.15 -12.27 -8.66
CA LEU A 220 -5.13 -11.29 -8.28
C LEU A 220 -3.84 -11.96 -7.79
N TYR A 221 -2.73 -11.29 -8.05
CA TYR A 221 -1.40 -11.65 -7.56
C TYR A 221 -0.86 -10.51 -6.71
N ILE A 222 -0.58 -10.76 -5.44
CA ILE A 222 -0.16 -9.74 -4.48
C ILE A 222 1.34 -9.88 -4.24
N LEU A 223 2.12 -8.92 -4.71
CA LEU A 223 3.56 -8.83 -4.46
C LEU A 223 3.82 -8.02 -3.21
N GLU A 224 4.85 -8.40 -2.47
CA GLU A 224 5.36 -7.55 -1.42
C GLU A 224 6.10 -6.34 -2.01
N LYS A 225 5.69 -5.13 -1.62
CA LYS A 225 6.50 -3.94 -1.81
C LYS A 225 7.45 -3.80 -0.64
N SER A 226 8.58 -4.48 -0.76
CA SER A 226 9.74 -4.33 0.12
C SER A 226 10.94 -3.88 -0.69
N GLY A 227 11.81 -3.09 -0.07
CA GLY A 227 13.00 -2.61 -0.72
C GLY A 227 13.72 -1.58 0.13
N PRO A 228 15.06 -1.66 0.23
CA PRO A 228 15.83 -0.59 0.83
C PRO A 228 15.63 0.70 0.01
N SER A 229 15.74 1.85 0.66
CA SER A 229 15.70 3.13 -0.03
C SER A 229 16.77 3.17 -1.13
N ILE A 230 16.43 3.75 -2.29
CA ILE A 230 17.39 3.99 -3.37
C ILE A 230 18.58 4.84 -2.93
N GLN A 231 18.42 5.61 -1.86
CA GLN A 231 19.48 6.42 -1.25
C GLN A 231 20.56 5.56 -0.57
N ASN A 232 20.24 4.32 -0.18
CA ASN A 232 21.21 3.41 0.40
C ASN A 232 21.96 2.65 -0.70
N THR A 233 23.06 3.25 -1.18
CA THR A 233 23.90 2.72 -2.25
C THR A 233 24.49 1.35 -1.95
N SER A 234 24.76 1.02 -0.67
CA SER A 234 25.30 -0.28 -0.27
C SER A 234 24.34 -1.45 -0.53
N LEU A 235 23.03 -1.18 -0.49
CA LEU A 235 21.98 -2.17 -0.72
C LEU A 235 21.39 -2.10 -2.13
N PHE A 236 21.94 -1.26 -3.01
CA PHE A 236 21.49 -1.13 -4.39
C PHE A 236 21.48 -2.46 -5.17
N PRO A 237 22.45 -3.39 -5.02
CA PRO A 237 22.39 -4.71 -5.67
C PRO A 237 21.14 -5.52 -5.28
N ILE A 238 20.69 -5.40 -4.04
CA ILE A 238 19.46 -6.06 -3.54
C ILE A 238 18.23 -5.34 -4.07
N LEU A 239 18.23 -4.00 -4.05
CA LEU A 239 17.16 -3.21 -4.63
C LEU A 239 16.97 -3.53 -6.12
N LEU A 240 18.06 -3.60 -6.89
CA LEU A 240 18.02 -3.91 -8.31
C LEU A 240 17.43 -5.31 -8.56
N HIS A 241 17.83 -6.30 -7.77
CA HIS A 241 17.24 -7.64 -7.80
C HIS A 241 15.72 -7.60 -7.59
N TYR A 242 15.26 -6.87 -6.57
CA TYR A 242 13.83 -6.75 -6.28
C TYR A 242 13.07 -6.03 -7.39
N LEU A 243 13.62 -4.95 -7.95
CA LEU A 243 12.99 -4.21 -9.03
C LEU A 243 12.87 -5.05 -10.31
N ILE A 244 13.89 -5.81 -10.68
CA ILE A 244 13.85 -6.71 -11.85
C ILE A 244 12.80 -7.80 -11.63
N THR A 245 12.82 -8.44 -10.46
CA THR A 245 11.88 -9.52 -10.12
C THR A 245 10.44 -9.00 -10.10
N GLU A 246 10.18 -7.87 -9.43
CA GLU A 246 8.88 -7.19 -9.42
C GLU A 246 8.43 -6.88 -10.85
N ALA A 247 9.26 -6.25 -11.68
CA ALA A 247 8.92 -5.88 -13.05
C ALA A 247 8.55 -7.10 -13.92
N MET A 248 9.31 -8.19 -13.82
CA MET A 248 9.01 -9.41 -14.58
C MET A 248 7.74 -10.12 -14.09
N LEU A 249 7.52 -10.20 -12.77
CA LEU A 249 6.28 -10.72 -12.22
C LEU A 249 5.08 -9.89 -12.68
N TYR A 250 5.20 -8.56 -12.66
CA TYR A 250 4.18 -7.67 -13.20
C TYR A 250 3.90 -7.95 -14.68
N ALA A 251 4.92 -8.10 -15.51
CA ALA A 251 4.74 -8.33 -16.94
C ALA A 251 4.12 -9.71 -17.24
N LEU A 252 4.59 -10.77 -16.57
CA LEU A 252 4.22 -12.15 -16.90
C LEU A 252 2.87 -12.56 -16.28
N LEU A 253 2.52 -12.06 -15.10
CA LEU A 253 1.26 -12.41 -14.42
C LEU A 253 0.07 -11.55 -14.88
N ASN A 254 0.31 -10.35 -15.43
CA ASN A 254 -0.73 -9.52 -16.06
C ASN A 254 -1.05 -9.97 -17.51
N ASN A 255 -1.39 -11.25 -17.68
CA ASN A 255 -1.56 -11.88 -19.00
C ASN A 255 -2.67 -11.28 -19.89
N THR A 256 -3.67 -10.59 -19.34
CA THR A 256 -4.74 -9.93 -20.12
C THR A 256 -4.65 -8.41 -20.18
N PHE A 257 -3.68 -7.79 -19.52
CA PHE A 257 -3.61 -6.33 -19.38
C PHE A 257 -3.56 -5.61 -20.72
N ALA A 258 -2.89 -6.18 -21.72
CA ALA A 258 -2.85 -5.62 -23.07
C ALA A 258 -4.23 -5.56 -23.77
N LYS A 259 -5.22 -6.34 -23.29
CA LYS A 259 -6.57 -6.40 -23.86
C LYS A 259 -7.56 -5.54 -23.08
N ASP A 260 -7.53 -5.60 -21.75
CA ASP A 260 -8.54 -5.00 -20.87
C ASP A 260 -8.04 -3.79 -20.06
N GLY A 261 -6.72 -3.55 -20.05
CA GLY A 261 -6.08 -2.51 -19.23
C GLY A 261 -6.20 -2.74 -17.72
N GLN A 262 -6.62 -3.93 -17.28
CA GLN A 262 -6.92 -4.21 -15.88
C GLN A 262 -5.72 -4.85 -15.19
N HIS A 263 -5.21 -4.18 -14.15
CA HIS A 263 -4.17 -4.77 -13.30
C HIS A 263 -4.72 -5.96 -12.51
N ARG A 264 -3.98 -7.06 -12.55
CA ARG A 264 -4.14 -8.27 -11.73
C ARG A 264 -3.02 -8.41 -10.71
N VAL A 265 -1.85 -7.84 -11.00
CA VAL A 265 -0.72 -7.79 -10.07
C VAL A 265 -0.77 -6.51 -9.25
N LEU A 266 -0.74 -6.65 -7.93
CA LEU A 266 -0.76 -5.56 -6.96
C LEU A 266 0.46 -5.64 -6.04
N SER A 267 0.91 -4.52 -5.53
CA SER A 267 2.02 -4.37 -4.60
C SER A 267 1.49 -3.91 -3.25
N MET A 268 1.74 -4.69 -2.20
CA MET A 268 1.32 -4.41 -0.83
C MET A 268 2.50 -4.00 0.06
N ASN A 269 2.35 -2.93 0.83
CA ASN A 269 3.47 -2.41 1.63
C ASN A 269 3.87 -3.34 2.80
N ARG A 270 5.14 -3.79 2.84
CA ARG A 270 5.67 -4.67 3.89
C ARG A 270 5.48 -4.14 5.31
N ASN A 271 5.73 -2.85 5.53
CA ASN A 271 5.62 -2.23 6.86
C ASN A 271 4.17 -2.06 7.29
N ALA A 272 3.23 -1.92 6.33
CA ALA A 272 1.81 -1.92 6.63
C ALA A 272 1.35 -3.29 7.14
N VAL A 273 1.78 -4.37 6.48
CA VAL A 273 1.54 -5.75 6.96
C VAL A 273 2.18 -5.95 8.34
N GLY A 274 3.40 -5.47 8.54
CA GLY A 274 4.07 -5.52 9.84
C GLY A 274 3.29 -4.80 10.94
N LYS A 275 2.81 -3.58 10.69
CA LYS A 275 1.97 -2.81 11.63
C LYS A 275 0.63 -3.49 11.89
N TYR A 276 0.04 -4.10 10.87
CA TYR A 276 -1.25 -4.78 10.98
C TYR A 276 -1.22 -5.97 11.95
N PHE A 277 -0.09 -6.64 12.06
CA PHE A 277 0.12 -7.79 12.95
C PHE A 277 0.95 -7.46 14.19
N ASP A 278 1.17 -6.18 14.51
CA ASP A 278 2.00 -5.75 15.63
C ASP A 278 3.42 -6.36 15.63
N LEU A 279 4.00 -6.53 14.43
CA LEU A 279 5.35 -7.08 14.23
C LEU A 279 6.43 -5.99 14.13
N MET A 280 6.13 -4.74 14.51
CA MET A 280 7.09 -3.64 14.39
C MET A 280 7.78 -3.36 15.73
N ILE A 281 9.11 -3.28 15.72
CA ILE A 281 9.92 -2.73 16.81
C ILE A 281 10.60 -1.47 16.28
N GLY A 282 10.07 -0.30 16.65
CA GLY A 282 10.43 0.96 15.99
C GLY A 282 10.08 0.91 14.50
N ASP A 283 11.07 1.08 13.64
CA ASP A 283 10.91 1.04 12.18
C ASP A 283 11.26 -0.31 11.55
N THR A 284 11.69 -1.29 12.34
CA THR A 284 12.06 -2.62 11.84
C THR A 284 10.96 -3.65 12.10
N ARG A 285 10.69 -4.48 11.08
CA ARG A 285 9.73 -5.57 11.18
C ARG A 285 10.42 -6.83 11.72
N THR A 286 9.84 -7.46 12.73
CA THR A 286 10.28 -8.73 13.31
C THR A 286 9.72 -9.93 12.53
N SER A 287 10.21 -11.13 12.86
CA SER A 287 9.74 -12.37 12.22
C SER A 287 8.27 -12.67 12.54
N GLY A 288 7.51 -13.02 11.51
CA GLY A 288 6.12 -13.47 11.63
C GLY A 288 5.96 -14.94 12.05
N ARG A 289 7.07 -15.67 12.26
CA ARG A 289 7.08 -17.12 12.50
C ARG A 289 6.14 -17.57 13.62
N GLN A 290 6.17 -16.88 14.76
CA GLN A 290 5.38 -17.26 15.92
C GLN A 290 3.88 -17.07 15.66
N LEU A 291 3.52 -16.00 14.96
CA LEU A 291 2.14 -15.73 14.57
C LEU A 291 1.63 -16.78 13.57
N VAL A 292 2.44 -17.18 12.60
CA VAL A 292 2.09 -18.25 11.66
C VAL A 292 1.88 -19.58 12.37
N ARG A 293 2.72 -19.93 13.36
CA ARG A 293 2.50 -21.10 14.21
C ARG A 293 1.18 -21.03 14.97
N GLN A 294 0.84 -19.84 15.50
CA GLN A 294 -0.43 -19.62 16.15
C GLN A 294 -1.61 -19.81 15.19
N LEU A 295 -1.57 -19.23 13.99
CA LEU A 295 -2.62 -19.41 12.96
C LEU A 295 -2.83 -20.89 12.61
N LEU A 296 -1.74 -21.66 12.46
CA LEU A 296 -1.82 -23.10 12.21
C LEU A 296 -2.45 -23.87 13.37
N SER A 297 -2.20 -23.48 14.61
CA SER A 297 -2.83 -24.10 15.78
C SER A 297 -4.30 -23.70 15.91
N GLU A 298 -4.60 -22.41 15.79
CA GLU A 298 -5.94 -21.84 15.94
C GLU A 298 -6.92 -22.31 14.87
N SER A 299 -6.44 -22.59 13.65
CA SER A 299 -7.27 -23.14 12.57
C SER A 299 -7.99 -24.45 12.89
N VAL A 300 -7.52 -25.18 13.91
CA VAL A 300 -8.14 -26.42 14.39
C VAL A 300 -8.96 -26.18 15.66
N LEU A 301 -8.63 -25.14 16.44
CA LEU A 301 -9.16 -24.92 17.79
C LEU A 301 -10.32 -23.91 17.84
N LYS A 302 -10.41 -22.98 16.88
CA LYS A 302 -11.43 -21.93 16.85
C LYS A 302 -12.53 -22.27 15.85
N GLU A 303 -13.77 -21.92 16.19
CA GLU A 303 -14.90 -22.02 15.25
C GLU A 303 -14.75 -21.07 14.06
N GLU A 304 -14.24 -19.85 14.30
CA GLU A 304 -13.97 -18.84 13.27
C GLU A 304 -12.48 -18.42 13.27
N PRO A 305 -11.58 -19.23 12.67
CA PRO A 305 -10.19 -18.85 12.52
C PRO A 305 -10.01 -17.79 11.42
N ARG A 306 -8.95 -16.99 11.55
CA ARG A 306 -8.59 -15.96 10.54
C ARG A 306 -8.20 -16.56 9.19
N VAL A 307 -7.75 -17.81 9.19
CA VAL A 307 -7.33 -18.55 8.01
C VAL A 307 -7.60 -20.05 8.23
N PHE A 308 -8.09 -20.72 7.19
CA PHE A 308 -8.42 -22.13 7.21
C PHE A 308 -7.34 -22.94 6.51
N PHE A 309 -7.02 -24.12 7.05
CA PHE A 309 -6.12 -25.06 6.40
C PHE A 309 -6.86 -26.38 6.18
N PRO A 310 -6.89 -26.91 4.95
CA PRO A 310 -7.44 -28.23 4.69
C PRO A 310 -6.77 -29.29 5.57
N GLN A 311 -7.55 -30.18 6.19
CA GLN A 311 -7.05 -31.19 7.13
C GLN A 311 -5.95 -32.07 6.52
N GLU A 312 -6.07 -32.39 5.24
CA GLU A 312 -5.09 -33.20 4.50
C GLU A 312 -3.72 -32.50 4.36
N ARG A 313 -3.71 -31.16 4.32
CA ARG A 313 -2.50 -30.36 4.08
C ARG A 313 -1.92 -29.74 5.34
N VAL A 314 -2.73 -29.50 6.37
CA VAL A 314 -2.27 -28.85 7.61
C VAL A 314 -1.14 -29.63 8.29
N VAL A 315 -1.19 -30.97 8.26
CA VAL A 315 -0.13 -31.83 8.79
C VAL A 315 1.17 -31.63 8.02
N GLN A 316 1.09 -31.59 6.68
CA GLN A 316 2.24 -31.37 5.81
C GLN A 316 2.86 -29.98 6.05
N TYR A 317 2.03 -28.94 6.18
CA TYR A 317 2.50 -27.57 6.46
C TYR A 317 3.18 -27.46 7.83
N ARG A 318 2.60 -28.07 8.87
CA ARG A 318 3.23 -28.13 10.21
C ARG A 318 4.58 -28.83 10.15
N GLN A 319 4.65 -29.98 9.50
CA GLN A 319 5.91 -30.71 9.34
C GLN A 319 6.96 -29.91 8.57
N LYS A 320 6.56 -29.21 7.49
CA LYS A 320 7.46 -28.35 6.72
C LYS A 320 8.08 -27.25 7.58
N ILE A 321 7.27 -26.57 8.40
CA ILE A 321 7.72 -25.49 9.29
C ILE A 321 8.59 -25.99 10.45
N LEU A 322 8.36 -27.23 10.91
CA LEU A 322 9.16 -27.85 11.97
C LEU A 322 10.51 -28.36 11.45
N LYS A 323 10.55 -28.93 10.23
CA LYS A 323 11.77 -29.48 9.63
C LYS A 323 12.73 -28.42 9.12
N ASP A 324 12.25 -27.25 8.72
CA ASP A 324 13.12 -26.20 8.18
C ASP A 324 13.96 -25.56 9.29
N THR A 325 15.25 -25.86 9.27
CA THR A 325 16.28 -25.27 10.14
C THR A 325 16.77 -23.92 9.65
N HIS A 326 16.44 -23.55 8.41
CA HIS A 326 16.85 -22.29 7.78
C HIS A 326 15.77 -21.21 7.93
N HIS A 327 16.18 -19.94 7.84
CA HIS A 327 15.25 -18.81 7.80
C HIS A 327 14.38 -18.88 6.53
N ILE A 328 13.10 -19.19 6.69
CA ILE A 328 12.07 -19.26 5.63
C ILE A 328 11.06 -18.12 5.76
N GLU A 329 11.55 -16.92 6.02
CA GLU A 329 10.71 -15.76 6.31
C GLU A 329 9.77 -15.43 5.16
N GLU A 330 10.19 -15.62 3.90
CA GLU A 330 9.34 -15.42 2.73
C GLU A 330 8.08 -16.31 2.77
N LEU A 331 8.21 -17.54 3.26
CA LEU A 331 7.08 -18.46 3.40
C LEU A 331 6.07 -17.92 4.43
N TYR A 332 6.55 -17.49 5.60
CA TYR A 332 5.70 -16.90 6.63
C TYR A 332 5.04 -15.60 6.16
N ASP A 333 5.82 -14.74 5.52
CA ASP A 333 5.39 -13.43 5.06
C ASP A 333 4.36 -13.54 3.93
N SER A 334 4.47 -14.53 3.04
CA SER A 334 3.47 -14.77 1.99
C SER A 334 2.09 -15.04 2.56
N LEU A 335 2.00 -15.87 3.62
CA LEU A 335 0.76 -16.16 4.33
C LEU A 335 0.23 -14.94 5.07
N LEU A 336 1.06 -14.24 5.83
CA LEU A 336 0.65 -13.05 6.58
C LEU A 336 0.15 -11.95 5.64
N GLN A 337 0.85 -11.72 4.52
CA GLN A 337 0.42 -10.77 3.51
C GLN A 337 -0.95 -11.16 2.92
N ALA A 338 -1.19 -12.45 2.65
CA ALA A 338 -2.47 -12.91 2.11
C ALA A 338 -3.63 -12.70 3.11
N VAL A 339 -3.41 -13.02 4.39
CA VAL A 339 -4.41 -12.82 5.45
C VAL A 339 -4.69 -11.32 5.65
N ALA A 340 -3.65 -10.48 5.72
CA ALA A 340 -3.81 -9.04 5.83
C ALA A 340 -4.53 -8.45 4.62
N PHE A 341 -4.19 -8.90 3.40
CA PHE A 341 -4.89 -8.46 2.19
C PHE A 341 -6.36 -8.85 2.27
N HIS A 342 -6.68 -10.09 2.64
CA HIS A 342 -8.05 -10.59 2.72
C HIS A 342 -8.87 -9.77 3.73
N GLU A 343 -8.34 -9.56 4.93
CA GLU A 343 -9.04 -8.81 5.99
C GLU A 343 -9.19 -7.32 5.66
N LEU A 344 -8.22 -6.71 4.97
CA LEU A 344 -8.31 -5.31 4.55
C LEU A 344 -9.21 -5.11 3.32
N ALA A 345 -9.20 -6.05 2.37
CA ALA A 345 -9.87 -5.92 1.08
C ALA A 345 -11.30 -6.49 1.09
N PHE A 346 -11.54 -7.59 1.81
CA PHE A 346 -12.81 -8.31 1.85
C PHE A 346 -13.46 -8.31 3.24
N GLY A 347 -12.69 -8.14 4.32
CA GLY A 347 -13.18 -8.11 5.69
C GLY A 347 -13.90 -6.82 6.07
N ARG A 348 -14.92 -6.95 6.94
CA ARG A 348 -15.24 -5.90 7.93
C ARG A 348 -13.98 -5.77 8.79
N GLY A 349 -13.28 -4.64 8.72
CA GLY A 349 -12.04 -4.45 9.46
C GLY A 349 -12.20 -4.76 10.96
N PRO A 350 -11.10 -5.02 11.69
CA PRO A 350 -11.18 -5.01 13.15
C PRO A 350 -11.84 -3.69 13.55
N GLU A 351 -12.87 -3.75 14.39
CA GLU A 351 -13.28 -2.58 15.16
C GLU A 351 -11.99 -1.96 15.69
N CYS A 352 -11.65 -0.77 15.20
CA CYS A 352 -10.48 -0.03 15.64
C CYS A 352 -10.56 0.00 17.16
N ARG A 353 -9.74 -0.82 17.83
CA ARG A 353 -9.49 -0.64 19.25
C ARG A 353 -8.78 0.71 19.35
N CYS A 354 -9.56 1.70 19.75
CA CYS A 354 -9.17 3.08 20.00
C CYS A 354 -8.02 3.17 20.99
#